data_AF-A0A7C5SS66-F1
#
_entry.id   AF-A0A7C5SS66-F1
#
_cell.length_a   1.000
_cell.length_b   1.000
_cell.length_c   1.000
_cell.angle_alpha   90.00
_cell.angle_beta   90.00
_cell.angle_gamma   90.00
#
_symmetry.space_group_name_H-M   'P 1'
#
loop_
_entity.id
_entity.type
_entity.pdbx_description
1 polymer ?
#
loop_
_entity_poly.entity_id
_entity_poly.type
_entity_poly.pdbx_seq_one_letter_code
_entity_poly.pdbx_strand_id
1 'polypeptide(L)'
;MDNALEKVGLLGFDDVPGKALSSGQRRRILLAFILLAQADLWILDEPLTALDVQGVDLMETMILEHRAGGGSVIFTTHHGMALDGNMRSVTLGRQSPQPAVA
;
A
#
# COMPACT_ATOMS: atom_id res chain seq x y z
N MET A 1 -16.84 7.99 2.43
CA MET A 1 -15.76 8.72 3.12
C MET A 1 -15.53 8.09 4.49
N ASP A 2 -16.58 8.02 5.32
CA ASP A 2 -16.52 7.58 6.72
C ASP A 2 -15.94 6.16 6.90
N ASN A 3 -16.38 5.19 6.07
CA ASN A 3 -15.83 3.83 6.09
C ASN A 3 -14.32 3.79 5.79
N ALA A 4 -13.82 4.66 4.90
CA ALA A 4 -12.40 4.70 4.55
C ALA A 4 -11.57 5.32 5.67
N LEU A 5 -12.07 6.38 6.32
CA LEU A 5 -11.40 6.99 7.49
C LEU A 5 -11.39 6.05 8.69
N GLU A 6 -12.48 5.33 8.92
CA GLU A 6 -12.55 4.28 9.94
C GLU A 6 -11.50 3.17 9.68
N LYS A 7 -11.44 2.64 8.46
CA LYS A 7 -10.46 1.61 8.07
C LYS A 7 -9.01 2.02 8.30
N VAL A 8 -8.69 3.31 8.19
CA VAL A 8 -7.33 3.83 8.43
C VAL A 8 -7.11 4.36 9.85
N GLY A 9 -8.10 4.23 10.74
CA GLY A 9 -8.00 4.69 12.13
C GLY A 9 -8.04 6.21 12.29
N LEU A 10 -8.70 6.91 11.36
CA LEU A 10 -8.88 8.37 11.35
C LEU A 10 -10.34 8.80 11.50
N LEU A 11 -11.22 7.92 12.00
CA LEU A 11 -12.60 8.29 12.32
C LEU A 11 -12.61 9.46 13.32
N GLY A 12 -13.40 10.51 13.04
CA GLY A 12 -13.49 11.72 13.87
C GLY A 12 -12.42 12.78 13.56
N PHE A 13 -11.55 12.55 12.57
CA PHE A 13 -10.61 13.55 12.04
C PHE A 13 -11.13 14.24 10.77
N ASP A 14 -12.42 14.10 10.48
CA ASP A 14 -13.06 14.48 9.22
C ASP A 14 -12.94 15.99 8.95
N ASP A 15 -13.00 16.80 10.00
CA ASP A 15 -12.91 18.27 9.96
C ASP A 15 -11.54 18.80 10.42
N VAL A 16 -10.57 17.92 10.68
CA VAL A 16 -9.25 18.34 11.18
C VAL A 16 -8.39 18.81 10.00
N PRO A 17 -7.87 20.06 10.03
CA PRO A 17 -6.99 20.53 8.96
C PRO A 17 -5.78 19.62 8.81
N GLY A 18 -5.44 19.21 7.59
CA GLY A 18 -4.33 18.26 7.36
C GLY A 18 -2.98 18.69 7.94
N LYS A 19 -2.76 19.99 8.17
CA LYS A 19 -1.56 20.53 8.83
C LYS A 19 -1.50 20.22 10.34
N ALA A 20 -2.65 20.03 10.99
CA ALA A 20 -2.76 19.71 12.41
C ALA A 20 -2.60 18.20 12.69
N LEU A 21 -2.71 17.36 11.66
CA LEU A 21 -2.48 15.92 11.79
C LEU A 21 -1.00 15.61 12.02
N SER A 22 -0.70 14.54 12.75
CA SER A 22 0.66 14.02 12.85
C SER A 22 1.16 13.54 11.49
N SER A 23 2.47 13.40 11.33
CA SER A 23 3.06 12.85 10.09
C SER A 23 2.50 11.47 9.74
N GLY A 24 2.33 10.60 10.75
CA GLY A 24 1.72 9.28 10.58
C GLY A 24 0.25 9.35 10.16
N GLN A 25 -0.55 10.23 10.77
CA GLN A 25 -1.96 10.44 10.38
C GLN A 25 -2.08 10.94 8.94
N ARG A 26 -1.24 11.91 8.53
CA ARG A 26 -1.20 12.37 7.14
C ARG A 26 -0.84 11.26 6.17
N ARG A 27 0.03 10.32 6.57
CA ARG A 27 0.37 9.15 5.75
C ARG A 27 -0.81 8.19 5.63
N ARG A 28 -1.53 7.94 6.72
CA ARG A 28 -2.75 7.10 6.72
C ARG A 28 -3.89 7.65 5.87
N ILE A 29 -3.97 8.97 5.68
CA ILE A 29 -4.89 9.57 4.69
C ILE A 29 -4.64 9.03 3.28
N LEU A 30 -3.38 8.78 2.88
CA LEU A 30 -3.09 8.23 1.56
C LEU A 30 -3.69 6.84 1.37
N LEU A 31 -3.71 6.03 2.44
CA LEU A 31 -4.39 4.72 2.42
C LEU A 31 -5.89 4.89 2.22
N ALA A 32 -6.50 5.89 2.87
CA ALA A 32 -7.93 6.18 2.68
C ALA A 32 -8.23 6.62 1.24
N PHE A 33 -7.34 7.41 0.62
CA PHE A 33 -7.49 7.77 -0.79
C PHE A 33 -7.44 6.55 -1.73
N ILE A 34 -6.54 5.60 -1.48
CA ILE A 34 -6.45 4.36 -2.28
C ILE A 34 -7.76 3.56 -2.16
N LEU A 35 -8.31 3.42 -0.95
CA LEU A 35 -9.60 2.75 -0.75
C LEU A 35 -10.75 3.40 -1.51
N LEU A 36 -10.76 4.74 -1.57
CA LEU A 36 -11.82 5.50 -2.24
C LEU A 36 -11.69 5.50 -3.77
N ALA A 37 -10.50 5.23 -4.31
CA ALA A 37 -10.24 5.32 -5.74
C ALA A 37 -11.02 4.27 -6.56
N GLN A 38 -11.41 3.14 -5.96
CA GLN A 38 -12.16 2.04 -6.60
C GLN A 38 -11.60 1.63 -7.98
N ALA A 39 -10.29 1.81 -8.20
CA ALA A 39 -9.66 1.60 -9.49
C ALA A 39 -9.28 0.13 -9.68
N ASP A 40 -9.53 -0.44 -10.85
CA ASP A 40 -9.18 -1.85 -11.17
C ASP A 40 -7.67 -2.12 -11.08
N LEU A 41 -6.84 -1.10 -11.34
CA LEU A 41 -5.38 -1.17 -11.26
C LEU A 41 -4.84 -0.11 -10.30
N TRP A 42 -4.08 -0.55 -9.30
CA TRP A 42 -3.30 0.34 -8.44
C TRP A 42 -1.84 0.37 -8.88
N ILE A 43 -1.28 1.56 -9.00
CA ILE A 43 0.15 1.78 -9.25
C ILE A 43 0.67 2.60 -8.07
N LEU A 44 1.52 1.98 -7.25
CA LEU A 44 1.96 2.56 -5.98
C LEU A 44 3.48 2.71 -5.98
N ASP A 45 3.96 3.93 -5.80
CA ASP A 45 5.40 4.18 -5.68
C ASP A 45 5.80 4.17 -4.20
N GLU A 46 6.63 3.21 -3.81
CA GLU A 46 7.13 3.02 -2.44
C GLU A 46 6.02 3.06 -1.37
N PRO A 47 4.95 2.24 -1.49
CA PRO A 47 3.75 2.35 -0.66
C PRO A 47 4.02 2.17 0.84
N LEU A 48 5.07 1.43 1.20
CA LEU A 48 5.42 1.12 2.59
C LEU A 48 6.25 2.22 3.26
N THR A 49 6.80 3.15 2.49
CA THR A 49 7.69 4.18 3.03
C THR A 49 6.95 5.06 4.03
N ALA A 50 7.56 5.31 5.18
CA ALA A 50 7.05 6.17 6.25
C ALA A 50 5.70 5.71 6.86
N LEU A 51 5.31 4.45 6.67
CA LEU A 51 4.25 3.81 7.45
C LEU A 51 4.82 3.24 8.75
N ASP A 52 4.02 3.27 9.81
CA ASP A 52 4.25 2.47 11.01
C ASP A 52 3.87 1.00 10.75
N VAL A 53 4.16 0.11 11.70
CA VAL A 53 3.88 -1.33 11.56
C VAL A 53 2.41 -1.57 11.21
N GLN A 54 1.49 -0.90 11.90
CA GLN A 54 0.05 -1.02 11.62
C GLN A 54 -0.34 -0.51 10.23
N GLY A 55 0.29 0.56 9.75
CA GLY A 55 0.06 1.08 8.40
C GLY A 55 0.56 0.13 7.32
N VAL A 56 1.69 -0.55 7.56
CA VAL A 56 2.19 -1.61 6.68
C VAL A 56 1.18 -2.75 6.63
N ASP A 57 0.80 -3.32 7.78
CA ASP A 57 -0.17 -4.43 7.86
C ASP A 57 -1.51 -4.08 7.16
N LEU A 58 -1.96 -2.83 7.31
CA LEU A 58 -3.15 -2.34 6.63
C LEU A 58 -2.97 -2.26 5.11
N MET A 59 -1.84 -1.74 4.61
CA MET A 59 -1.53 -1.71 3.19
C MET A 59 -1.49 -3.13 2.59
N GLU A 60 -0.86 -4.07 3.28
CA GLU A 60 -0.83 -5.49 2.85
C GLU A 60 -2.24 -6.06 2.74
N THR A 61 -3.05 -5.87 3.78
CA THR A 61 -4.45 -6.30 3.82
C THR A 61 -5.26 -5.69 2.67
N MET A 62 -5.11 -4.38 2.43
CA MET A 62 -5.80 -3.68 1.35
C MET A 62 -5.43 -4.23 -0.03
N ILE A 63 -4.16 -4.54 -0.26
CA ILE A 63 -3.70 -5.14 -1.53
C ILE A 63 -4.32 -6.54 -1.71
N LEU A 64 -4.34 -7.37 -0.66
CA LEU A 64 -4.95 -8.70 -0.72
C LEU A 64 -6.46 -8.62 -0.98
N GLU A 65 -7.18 -7.73 -0.29
CA GLU A 65 -8.61 -7.48 -0.53
C GLU A 65 -8.89 -7.03 -1.96
N HIS A 66 -8.11 -6.06 -2.46
CA HIS A 66 -8.24 -5.54 -3.83
C HIS A 66 -8.06 -6.65 -4.87
N ARG A 67 -7.04 -7.51 -4.68
CA ARG A 67 -6.79 -8.65 -5.56
C ARG A 67 -7.89 -9.70 -5.49
N ALA A 68 -8.40 -10.01 -4.29
CA ALA A 68 -9.52 -10.92 -4.13
C ALA A 68 -10.79 -10.43 -4.84
N GLY A 69 -10.96 -9.11 -4.94
CA GLY A 69 -12.01 -8.45 -5.72
C GLY A 69 -11.79 -8.44 -7.24
N GLY A 70 -10.72 -9.04 -7.75
CA GLY A 70 -10.37 -9.06 -9.19
C GLY A 70 -9.48 -7.91 -9.63
N GLY A 71 -9.06 -7.05 -8.70
CA GLY A 71 -8.14 -5.94 -8.96
C GLY A 71 -6.68 -6.40 -9.17
N SER A 72 -5.89 -5.50 -9.74
CA SER A 72 -4.45 -5.68 -9.93
C SER A 72 -3.65 -4.58 -9.23
N VAL A 73 -2.44 -4.92 -8.79
CA VAL A 73 -1.53 -3.97 -8.12
C VAL A 73 -0.15 -4.09 -8.71
N ILE A 74 0.45 -2.93 -9.02
CA ILE A 74 1.86 -2.75 -9.33
C ILE A 74 2.42 -1.83 -8.25
N PHE A 75 3.54 -2.21 -7.66
CA PHE A 75 4.22 -1.33 -6.72
C PHE A 75 5.73 -1.41 -6.85
N THR A 76 6.41 -0.34 -6.45
CA THR A 76 7.86 -0.28 -6.28
C THR A 76 8.19 -0.40 -4.79
N THR A 77 9.34 -1.01 -4.49
CA THR A 77 9.83 -1.05 -3.11
C THR A 77 11.34 -1.27 -3.10
N HIS A 78 12.02 -0.59 -2.18
CA HIS A 78 13.41 -0.88 -1.82
C HIS A 78 13.53 -1.98 -0.75
N HIS A 79 12.42 -2.30 -0.07
CA HIS A 79 12.34 -3.33 0.96
C HIS A 79 11.59 -4.56 0.43
N GLY A 80 12.04 -5.76 0.77
CA GLY A 80 11.32 -6.97 0.37
C GLY A 80 9.89 -6.95 0.93
N MET A 81 8.90 -7.11 0.06
CA MET A 81 7.50 -7.29 0.43
C MET A 81 7.05 -8.62 -0.17
N ALA A 82 6.59 -9.53 0.69
CA ALA A 82 6.12 -10.85 0.26
C ALA A 82 4.65 -10.98 0.69
N LEU A 83 3.77 -10.83 -0.29
CA LEU A 83 2.34 -11.04 -0.11
C LEU A 83 1.97 -12.45 -0.56
N ASP A 84 1.01 -13.06 0.11
CA ASP A 84 0.48 -14.34 -0.30
C ASP A 84 -0.17 -14.26 -1.69
N GLY A 85 0.09 -15.29 -2.51
CA GLY A 85 -0.48 -15.47 -3.84
C GLY A 85 0.49 -15.18 -5.00
N ASN A 86 -0.07 -15.10 -6.21
CA ASN A 86 0.73 -14.99 -7.44
C ASN A 86 1.36 -13.60 -7.56
N MET A 87 2.59 -13.44 -7.09
CA MET A 87 3.36 -12.20 -7.20
C MET A 87 4.51 -12.41 -8.19
N ARG A 88 4.68 -11.46 -9.12
CA ARG A 88 5.85 -11.40 -9.99
C ARG A 88 6.73 -10.23 -9.54
N SER A 89 7.96 -10.53 -9.16
CA SER A 89 8.97 -9.51 -8.87
C SER A 89 9.83 -9.23 -10.10
N VAL A 90 10.17 -7.97 -10.32
CA VAL A 90 11.09 -7.53 -11.38
C VAL A 90 12.11 -6.60 -10.73
N THR A 91 13.37 -7.03 -10.71
CA THR A 91 14.47 -6.19 -10.24
C THR A 91 14.92 -5.23 -11.34
N LEU A 92 14.81 -3.93 -11.09
CA LEU A 92 15.28 -2.89 -12.01
C LEU A 92 16.77 -2.60 -11.75
N GLY A 93 17.62 -2.81 -12.77
CA GLY A 93 19.08 -2.64 -12.68
C GLY A 93 19.84 -3.62 -13.59
N ARG A 94 21.18 -3.55 -13.63
CA ARG A 94 22.00 -4.54 -14.37
C ARG A 94 21.93 -5.89 -13.66
N GLN A 95 21.37 -6.89 -14.33
CA GLN A 95 21.44 -8.28 -13.88
C GLN A 95 22.88 -8.80 -14.03
N SER A 96 23.49 -9.28 -12.95
CA SER A 96 24.47 -10.37 -13.08
C SER A 96 23.69 -11.66 -13.37
N PRO A 97 24.17 -12.58 -14.23
CA PRO A 97 23.45 -13.81 -14.51
C PRO A 97 23.33 -14.64 -13.22
N GLN A 98 22.12 -15.06 -12.88
CA GLN A 98 21.89 -16.04 -11.83
C GLN A 98 22.34 -17.41 -12.39
N PRO A 99 23.27 -18.15 -11.74
CA PRO A 99 23.65 -19.47 -12.22
C PRO A 99 22.43 -20.39 -12.12
N ALA A 100 22.17 -21.14 -13.20
CA ALA A 100 21.16 -22.18 -13.22
C ALA A 100 21.44 -23.18 -12.09
N VAL A 101 20.45 -23.40 -11.22
CA VAL A 101 20.48 -24.48 -10.24
C VAL A 101 20.49 -25.80 -11.02
N ALA A 102 21.54 -26.60 -10.81
CA ALA A 102 21.74 -27.92 -11.38
C ALA A 102 20.87 -28.98 -10.67
#